data_AF-A0A136LX46-F1
#
_entry.id   AF-A0A136LX46-F1
#
_cell.length_a   1.000
_cell.length_b   1.000
_cell.length_c   1.000
_cell.angle_alpha   90.00
_cell.angle_beta   90.00
_cell.angle_gamma   90.00
#
_symmetry.space_group_name_H-M   'P 1'
#
loop_
_entity.id
_entity.type
_entity.pdbx_description
1 polymer ?
#
loop_
_entity_poly.entity_id
_entity_poly.type
_entity_poly.pdbx_seq_one_letter_code
_entity_poly.pdbx_strand_id
1 'polypeptide(L)'
;MQGIFRNKSQTRQYRNTEGFRNFFFSRDAGKRPEGISAMLRVRNEESKIRDALVSIDGHFQEIVVVDNASIDETVAIVRDFAAHARSTVLLYSYPFRIARCGSEHNSTDAQSVYSLVYFYNWSLAQCSYRYAAKWDADMILNSAWIAQLESLKTSMKQADRVISISQRCVYKTADNQYFEDTDDDNSEVRLFANRPEIDFAKTDNYEVLTWPENIIHERADGIAFFELRYLTENEFSHWSEGEFVTPRKIREKTIMDSLRAGDVPQGLKQIEPGQVFAERS
;
A
#
# COMPACT_ATOMS: atom_id res chain seq x y z
N MET A 1 32.87 -33.57 -2.62
CA MET A 1 31.58 -33.68 -3.34
C MET A 1 30.51 -33.83 -2.27
N GLN A 2 29.47 -33.01 -2.16
CA GLN A 2 28.73 -32.29 -3.18
C GLN A 2 28.50 -30.85 -2.72
N GLY A 3 28.76 -29.90 -3.62
CA GLY A 3 28.37 -28.52 -3.42
C GLY A 3 26.85 -28.46 -3.40
N ILE A 4 26.29 -27.92 -2.32
CA ILE A 4 24.88 -27.56 -2.23
C ILE A 4 24.64 -26.52 -3.33
N PHE A 5 23.83 -26.89 -4.31
CA PHE A 5 23.47 -26.01 -5.41
C PHE A 5 22.84 -24.74 -4.84
N ARG A 6 23.53 -23.60 -5.01
CA ARG A 6 22.91 -22.28 -4.94
C ARG A 6 21.81 -22.27 -5.99
N ASN A 7 20.55 -22.35 -5.57
CA ASN A 7 19.45 -22.01 -6.46
C ASN A 7 19.57 -20.51 -6.73
N LYS A 8 20.19 -20.15 -7.86
CA LYS A 8 20.22 -18.76 -8.32
C LYS A 8 18.76 -18.37 -8.51
N SER A 9 18.29 -17.42 -7.72
CA SER A 9 17.07 -16.68 -7.96
C SER A 9 17.01 -16.33 -9.46
N GLN A 10 16.08 -16.95 -10.16
CA GLN A 10 15.95 -16.79 -11.62
C GLN A 10 15.09 -15.56 -11.90
N THR A 11 15.47 -14.80 -12.92
CA THR A 11 14.60 -13.77 -13.50
C THR A 11 13.25 -14.40 -13.84
N ARG A 12 12.17 -13.84 -13.30
CA ARG A 12 10.81 -14.22 -13.64
C ARG A 12 10.29 -13.28 -14.72
N GLN A 13 9.71 -13.82 -15.78
CA GLN A 13 9.07 -13.05 -16.86
C GLN A 13 7.56 -13.21 -16.78
N TYR A 14 6.84 -12.12 -16.99
CA TYR A 14 5.40 -12.07 -16.89
C TYR A 14 4.81 -11.50 -18.19
N ARG A 15 3.87 -12.24 -18.77
CA ARG A 15 3.14 -11.86 -19.98
C ARG A 15 1.65 -11.93 -19.65
N ASN A 16 0.92 -10.88 -19.97
CA ASN A 16 -0.53 -10.89 -19.76
C ASN A 16 -1.25 -11.69 -20.84
N THR A 17 -2.40 -12.24 -20.48
CA THR A 17 -3.26 -13.06 -21.36
C THR A 17 -3.86 -12.25 -22.50
N GLU A 18 -4.03 -10.94 -22.33
CA GLU A 18 -4.55 -10.04 -23.36
C GLU A 18 -3.51 -9.66 -24.43
N GLY A 19 -2.23 -9.95 -24.20
CA GLY A 19 -1.15 -9.68 -25.16
C GLY A 19 -0.68 -8.22 -25.23
N PHE A 20 -1.03 -7.37 -24.26
CA PHE A 20 -0.56 -5.99 -24.15
C PHE A 20 0.94 -5.95 -23.80
N ARG A 21 1.77 -5.85 -24.84
CA ARG A 21 3.25 -5.95 -24.72
C ARG A 21 3.88 -4.89 -23.82
N ASN A 22 3.32 -3.69 -23.76
CA ASN A 22 3.82 -2.60 -22.91
C ASN A 22 3.66 -2.88 -21.41
N PHE A 23 2.85 -3.89 -21.06
CA PHE A 23 2.63 -4.34 -19.69
C PHE A 23 3.30 -5.68 -19.42
N PHE A 24 4.10 -6.21 -20.36
CA PHE A 24 5.00 -7.32 -20.04
C PHE A 24 6.12 -6.79 -19.14
N PHE A 25 6.52 -7.60 -18.16
CA PHE A 25 7.57 -7.20 -17.23
C PHE A 25 8.43 -8.39 -16.80
N SER A 26 9.61 -8.09 -16.28
CA SER A 26 10.47 -9.07 -15.63
C SER A 26 10.80 -8.61 -14.22
N ARG A 27 11.01 -9.58 -13.32
CA ARG A 27 11.55 -9.32 -12.00
C ARG A 27 12.86 -10.08 -11.88
N ASP A 28 13.94 -9.31 -11.77
CA ASP A 28 15.30 -9.81 -11.73
C ASP A 28 15.79 -9.99 -10.29
N ALA A 29 16.66 -10.99 -10.11
CA ALA A 29 17.39 -11.24 -8.88
C ALA A 29 18.65 -10.38 -8.72
N GLY A 30 18.83 -9.40 -9.60
CA GLY A 30 20.01 -8.56 -9.66
C GLY A 30 20.24 -7.77 -8.36
N LYS A 31 21.47 -7.30 -8.17
CA LYS A 31 21.78 -6.44 -7.03
C LYS A 31 21.02 -5.12 -7.18
N ARG A 32 20.17 -4.82 -6.21
CA ARG A 32 19.42 -3.55 -6.11
C ARG A 32 20.14 -2.58 -5.16
N PRO A 33 20.00 -1.26 -5.34
CA PRO A 33 20.51 -0.28 -4.38
C PRO A 33 19.82 -0.44 -3.02
N GLU A 34 20.57 -0.16 -1.95
CA GLU A 34 20.04 -0.12 -0.58
C GLU A 34 19.02 1.01 -0.44
N GLY A 35 17.90 0.72 0.22
CA GLY A 35 16.80 1.65 0.42
C GLY A 35 15.44 0.99 0.22
N ILE A 36 14.39 1.82 0.23
CA ILE A 36 12.99 1.40 0.14
C ILE A 36 12.30 2.19 -0.98
N SER A 37 11.59 1.47 -1.86
CA SER A 37 10.60 2.02 -2.78
C SER A 37 9.21 1.93 -2.16
N ALA A 38 8.53 3.03 -1.87
CA ALA A 38 7.10 2.98 -1.63
C ALA A 38 6.35 2.85 -2.95
N MET A 39 5.47 1.87 -3.08
CA MET A 39 4.60 1.72 -4.25
C MET A 39 3.16 2.00 -3.85
N LEU A 40 2.53 2.93 -4.57
CA LEU A 40 1.16 3.37 -4.32
C LEU A 40 0.28 3.01 -5.50
N ARG A 41 -0.90 2.45 -5.20
CA ARG A 41 -2.02 2.43 -6.14
C ARG A 41 -2.87 3.66 -5.86
N VAL A 42 -3.16 4.45 -6.89
CA VAL A 42 -4.01 5.64 -6.73
C VAL A 42 -5.12 5.63 -7.77
N ARG A 43 -6.33 6.01 -7.37
CA ARG A 43 -7.47 6.24 -8.28
C ARG A 43 -8.45 7.19 -7.63
N ASN A 44 -8.51 8.42 -8.15
CA ASN A 44 -9.40 9.47 -7.64
C ASN A 44 -9.19 9.77 -6.14
N GLU A 45 -7.96 10.11 -5.77
CA GLU A 45 -7.51 10.32 -4.39
C GLU A 45 -7.09 11.77 -4.14
N GLU A 46 -7.64 12.74 -4.89
CA GLU A 46 -7.24 14.16 -4.82
C GLU A 46 -7.33 14.75 -3.39
N SER A 47 -8.22 14.22 -2.57
CA SER A 47 -8.47 14.64 -1.18
C SER A 47 -7.39 14.20 -0.20
N LYS A 48 -6.64 13.12 -0.48
CA LYS A 48 -5.73 12.45 0.47
C LYS A 48 -4.29 12.32 -0.06
N ILE A 49 -4.12 12.21 -1.38
CA ILE A 49 -2.83 11.84 -1.98
C ILE A 49 -1.68 12.79 -1.60
N ARG A 50 -1.94 14.09 -1.47
CA ARG A 50 -0.91 15.04 -1.04
C ARG A 50 -0.41 14.74 0.37
N ASP A 51 -1.31 14.54 1.31
CA ASP A 51 -0.94 14.29 2.71
C ASP A 51 -0.21 12.94 2.85
N ALA A 52 -0.63 11.91 2.11
CA ALA A 52 0.07 10.63 2.05
C ALA A 52 1.50 10.79 1.53
N LEU A 53 1.69 11.47 0.40
CA LEU A 53 3.01 11.72 -0.19
C LEU A 53 3.93 12.53 0.72
N VAL A 54 3.41 13.61 1.33
CA VAL A 54 4.16 14.43 2.29
C VAL A 54 4.63 13.62 3.48
N SER A 55 3.78 12.72 4.01
CA SER A 55 4.12 11.93 5.20
C SER A 55 5.29 10.97 4.98
N ILE A 56 5.54 10.53 3.75
CA ILE A 56 6.58 9.56 3.40
C ILE A 56 7.79 10.17 2.68
N ASP A 57 7.71 11.44 2.30
CA ASP A 57 8.79 12.16 1.63
C ASP A 57 10.08 12.14 2.46
N GLY A 58 11.22 11.85 1.84
CA GLY A 58 12.51 11.74 2.50
C GLY A 58 12.66 10.51 3.42
N HIS A 59 11.59 9.78 3.73
CA HIS A 59 11.64 8.52 4.49
C HIS A 59 11.81 7.31 3.56
N PHE A 60 11.29 7.36 2.34
CA PHE A 60 11.56 6.38 1.30
C PHE A 60 12.44 6.99 0.21
N GLN A 61 13.37 6.21 -0.37
CA GLN A 61 14.27 6.75 -1.40
C GLN A 61 13.52 6.99 -2.73
N GLU A 62 12.52 6.16 -3.00
CA GLU A 62 11.68 6.20 -4.18
C GLU A 62 10.21 6.07 -3.80
N ILE A 63 9.36 6.82 -4.48
CA ILE A 63 7.90 6.75 -4.40
C ILE A 63 7.37 6.46 -5.81
N VAL A 64 6.99 5.22 -6.04
CA VAL A 64 6.35 4.72 -7.27
C VAL A 64 4.85 4.92 -7.14
N VAL A 65 4.30 5.94 -7.79
CA VAL A 65 2.86 6.17 -7.88
C VAL A 65 2.34 5.53 -9.15
N VAL A 66 1.39 4.61 -9.02
CA VAL A 66 0.69 3.98 -10.15
C VAL A 66 -0.75 4.49 -10.20
N ASP A 67 -1.00 5.41 -11.12
CA ASP A 67 -2.34 5.92 -11.40
C ASP A 67 -3.18 4.89 -12.14
N ASN A 68 -4.29 4.50 -11.53
CA ASN A 68 -5.24 3.55 -12.10
C ASN A 68 -6.46 4.26 -12.71
N ALA A 69 -6.17 5.12 -13.69
CA ALA A 69 -7.13 5.87 -14.48
C ALA A 69 -7.96 6.85 -13.63
N SER A 70 -7.28 7.71 -12.88
CA SER A 70 -7.93 8.84 -12.20
C SER A 70 -8.51 9.82 -13.23
N ILE A 71 -9.62 10.45 -12.86
CA ILE A 71 -10.33 11.47 -13.66
C ILE A 71 -10.45 12.81 -12.93
N ASP A 72 -9.88 12.90 -11.73
CA ASP A 72 -9.84 14.07 -10.86
C ASP A 72 -8.42 14.68 -10.83
N GLU A 73 -8.12 15.57 -9.87
CA GLU A 73 -6.83 16.25 -9.79
C GLU A 73 -5.68 15.39 -9.24
N THR A 74 -5.90 14.10 -8.95
CA THR A 74 -4.88 13.19 -8.36
C THR A 74 -3.55 13.25 -9.09
N VAL A 75 -3.58 13.10 -10.43
CA VAL A 75 -2.37 13.09 -11.26
C VAL A 75 -1.66 14.44 -11.26
N ALA A 76 -2.42 15.54 -11.27
CA ALA A 76 -1.86 16.89 -11.21
C ALA A 76 -1.16 17.13 -9.87
N ILE A 77 -1.78 16.72 -8.76
CA ILE A 77 -1.23 16.82 -7.41
C ILE A 77 0.08 16.03 -7.28
N VAL A 78 0.13 14.80 -7.80
CA VAL A 78 1.35 13.97 -7.76
C VAL A 78 2.49 14.65 -8.54
N ARG A 79 2.20 15.22 -9.72
CA ARG A 79 3.21 15.92 -10.54
C ARG A 79 3.73 17.18 -9.86
N ASP A 80 2.85 17.96 -9.26
CA ASP A 80 3.22 19.16 -8.49
C ASP A 80 4.11 18.80 -7.29
N PHE A 81 3.73 17.78 -6.53
CA PHE A 81 4.53 17.27 -5.41
C PHE A 81 5.91 16.79 -5.87
N ALA A 82 5.98 16.02 -6.96
CA ALA A 82 7.23 15.47 -7.50
C ALA A 82 8.27 16.54 -7.87
N ALA A 83 7.85 17.76 -8.23
CA ALA A 83 8.75 18.85 -8.60
C ALA A 83 9.61 19.36 -7.42
N HIS A 84 9.18 19.10 -6.18
CA HIS A 84 9.81 19.62 -4.96
C HIS A 84 10.10 18.53 -3.91
N ALA A 85 9.82 17.27 -4.22
CA ALA A 85 10.01 16.14 -3.32
C ALA A 85 11.49 15.89 -3.00
N ARG A 86 11.76 15.44 -1.77
CA ARG A 86 13.10 14.96 -1.36
C ARG A 86 13.33 13.53 -1.85
N SER A 87 12.27 12.72 -1.91
CA SER A 87 12.27 11.39 -2.51
C SER A 87 12.23 11.46 -4.04
N THR A 88 12.77 10.44 -4.72
CA THR A 88 12.53 10.29 -6.16
C THR A 88 11.09 9.85 -6.39
N VAL A 89 10.28 10.66 -7.08
CA VAL A 89 8.88 10.32 -7.37
C VAL A 89 8.76 9.86 -8.82
N LEU A 90 8.26 8.64 -9.03
CA LEU A 90 7.99 8.06 -10.34
C LEU A 90 6.48 7.89 -10.51
N LEU A 91 5.92 8.47 -11.55
CA LEU A 91 4.49 8.36 -11.87
C LEU A 91 4.29 7.49 -13.10
N TYR A 92 3.55 6.39 -12.92
CA TYR A 92 3.17 5.46 -13.98
C TYR A 92 1.65 5.46 -14.18
N SER A 93 1.21 5.17 -15.40
CA SER A 93 -0.21 5.02 -15.73
C SER A 93 -0.54 3.55 -15.98
N TYR A 94 -1.59 3.05 -15.33
CA TYR A 94 -2.15 1.72 -15.52
C TYR A 94 -3.62 1.85 -15.96
N PRO A 95 -3.89 1.93 -17.28
CA PRO A 95 -5.17 2.38 -17.82
C PRO A 95 -6.24 1.27 -17.93
N PHE A 96 -6.12 0.21 -17.13
CA PHE A 96 -7.07 -0.91 -17.15
C PHE A 96 -8.01 -0.84 -15.95
N ARG A 97 -9.27 -1.20 -16.16
CA ARG A 97 -10.22 -1.38 -15.05
C ARG A 97 -9.87 -2.65 -14.29
N ILE A 98 -9.23 -2.49 -13.14
CA ILE A 98 -8.86 -3.62 -12.29
C ILE A 98 -10.12 -4.21 -11.65
N ALA A 99 -10.21 -5.53 -11.61
CA ALA A 99 -11.24 -6.28 -10.92
C ALA A 99 -11.28 -5.93 -9.44
N ARG A 100 -12.47 -5.64 -8.93
CA ARG A 100 -12.71 -5.33 -7.50
C ARG A 100 -12.56 -6.57 -6.63
N CYS A 101 -12.31 -6.37 -5.34
CA CYS A 101 -12.28 -7.46 -4.37
C CYS A 101 -13.64 -8.20 -4.36
N GLY A 102 -13.62 -9.52 -4.17
CA GLY A 102 -14.80 -10.39 -4.24
C GLY A 102 -14.93 -11.16 -5.56
N SER A 103 -16.15 -11.30 -6.09
CA SER A 103 -16.46 -12.15 -7.25
C SER A 103 -15.76 -11.72 -8.54
N GLU A 104 -15.58 -10.41 -8.76
CA GLU A 104 -14.77 -9.89 -9.87
C GLU A 104 -13.33 -10.40 -9.79
N HIS A 105 -12.68 -10.25 -8.62
CA HIS A 105 -11.33 -10.78 -8.38
C HIS A 105 -11.29 -12.29 -8.63
N ASN A 106 -12.22 -13.04 -8.05
CA ASN A 106 -12.26 -14.51 -8.13
C ASN A 106 -12.35 -14.99 -9.59
N SER A 107 -13.17 -14.31 -10.40
CA SER A 107 -13.41 -14.66 -11.80
C SER A 107 -12.31 -14.19 -12.76
N THR A 108 -11.44 -13.27 -12.33
CA THR A 108 -10.37 -12.72 -13.17
C THR A 108 -9.10 -13.57 -13.08
N ASP A 109 -8.54 -13.94 -14.24
CA ASP A 109 -7.30 -14.71 -14.33
C ASP A 109 -6.11 -13.93 -13.72
N ALA A 110 -5.24 -14.60 -12.95
CA ALA A 110 -4.14 -13.94 -12.27
C ALA A 110 -3.12 -13.26 -13.21
N GLN A 111 -3.02 -13.74 -14.46
CA GLN A 111 -2.17 -13.17 -15.52
C GLN A 111 -2.88 -12.13 -16.38
N SER A 112 -4.16 -11.83 -16.14
CA SER A 112 -4.88 -10.76 -16.86
C SER A 112 -4.41 -9.37 -16.43
N VAL A 113 -4.33 -8.40 -17.36
CA VAL A 113 -4.11 -6.98 -17.00
C VAL A 113 -5.23 -6.40 -16.13
N TYR A 114 -6.40 -7.03 -16.10
CA TYR A 114 -7.52 -6.65 -15.23
C TYR A 114 -7.36 -7.22 -13.81
N SER A 115 -6.38 -8.09 -13.57
CA SER A 115 -6.14 -8.70 -12.27
C SER A 115 -5.44 -7.77 -11.30
N LEU A 116 -5.92 -7.74 -10.06
CA LEU A 116 -5.26 -7.05 -8.96
C LEU A 116 -3.87 -7.65 -8.67
N VAL A 117 -3.70 -8.96 -8.86
CA VAL A 117 -2.41 -9.65 -8.73
C VAL A 117 -1.42 -9.21 -9.80
N TYR A 118 -1.86 -9.17 -11.07
CA TYR A 118 -0.99 -8.74 -12.17
C TYR A 118 -0.60 -7.27 -11.98
N PHE A 119 -1.56 -6.43 -11.62
CA PHE A 119 -1.34 -5.03 -11.31
C PHE A 119 -0.25 -4.85 -10.25
N TYR A 120 -0.39 -5.45 -9.05
CA TYR A 120 0.58 -5.24 -7.99
C TYR A 120 1.95 -5.82 -8.31
N ASN A 121 2.04 -6.93 -9.04
CA ASN A 121 3.31 -7.47 -9.49
C ASN A 121 3.98 -6.59 -10.56
N TRP A 122 3.19 -5.99 -11.46
CA TRP A 122 3.68 -5.01 -12.43
C TRP A 122 4.16 -3.72 -11.74
N SER A 123 3.43 -3.23 -10.74
CA SER A 123 3.80 -2.07 -9.91
C SER A 123 5.10 -2.34 -9.14
N LEU A 124 5.22 -3.52 -8.53
CA LEU A 124 6.43 -3.95 -7.82
C LEU A 124 7.64 -4.09 -8.74
N ALA A 125 7.44 -4.40 -10.03
CA ALA A 125 8.51 -4.42 -11.02
C ALA A 125 9.07 -3.01 -11.33
N GLN A 126 8.30 -1.95 -11.05
CA GLN A 126 8.77 -0.56 -11.21
C GLN A 126 9.60 -0.08 -10.01
N CYS A 127 9.60 -0.81 -8.90
CA CYS A 127 10.41 -0.49 -7.73
C CYS A 127 11.88 -0.81 -7.97
N SER A 128 12.76 0.17 -7.75
CA SER A 128 14.20 0.05 -8.00
C SER A 128 14.97 -0.51 -6.81
N TYR A 129 14.54 -0.20 -5.59
CA TYR A 129 15.31 -0.44 -4.37
C TYR A 129 15.19 -1.86 -3.82
N ARG A 130 16.14 -2.23 -2.95
CA ARG A 130 16.23 -3.56 -2.34
C ARG A 130 14.98 -3.95 -1.56
N TYR A 131 14.28 -2.99 -0.98
CA TYR A 131 13.00 -3.19 -0.32
C TYR A 131 11.89 -2.42 -1.02
N ALA A 132 10.67 -2.94 -0.93
CA ALA A 132 9.47 -2.26 -1.35
C ALA A 132 8.50 -2.14 -0.17
N ALA A 133 7.78 -1.02 -0.10
CA ALA A 133 6.68 -0.79 0.80
C ALA A 133 5.38 -0.68 0.01
N LYS A 134 4.38 -1.54 0.24
CA LYS A 134 3.02 -1.35 -0.28
C LYS A 134 2.36 -0.24 0.54
N TRP A 135 2.01 0.86 -0.12
CA TRP A 135 1.40 2.03 0.51
C TRP A 135 0.13 2.41 -0.27
N ASP A 136 -0.83 3.05 0.37
CA ASP A 136 -2.06 3.50 -0.27
C ASP A 136 -2.24 5.02 -0.08
N ALA A 137 -3.06 5.66 -0.91
CA ALA A 137 -3.20 7.13 -0.93
C ALA A 137 -3.86 7.71 0.32
N ASP A 138 -4.45 6.85 1.15
CA ASP A 138 -5.09 7.16 2.42
C ASP A 138 -4.18 6.86 3.62
N MET A 139 -2.91 6.47 3.41
CA MET A 139 -1.99 6.12 4.48
C MET A 139 -1.06 7.29 4.84
N ILE A 140 -1.11 7.69 6.11
CA ILE A 140 -0.28 8.75 6.69
C ILE A 140 0.75 8.14 7.65
N LEU A 141 2.04 8.26 7.33
CA LEU A 141 3.11 7.78 8.20
C LEU A 141 3.01 8.46 9.57
N ASN A 142 2.96 7.66 10.63
CA ASN A 142 2.93 8.17 11.99
C ASN A 142 4.32 8.70 12.36
N SER A 143 4.41 9.99 12.67
CA SER A 143 5.67 10.64 13.04
C SER A 143 6.34 9.99 14.26
N ALA A 144 5.54 9.47 15.21
CA ALA A 144 6.05 8.73 16.36
C ALA A 144 6.75 7.41 15.99
N TRP A 145 6.50 6.87 14.79
CA TRP A 145 7.09 5.62 14.30
C TRP A 145 8.35 5.81 13.46
N ILE A 146 8.74 7.06 13.14
CA ILE A 146 9.92 7.35 12.31
C ILE A 146 11.20 6.71 12.89
N ALA A 147 11.40 6.78 14.22
CA ALA A 147 12.55 6.17 14.87
C ALA A 147 12.59 4.64 14.69
N GLN A 148 11.42 3.99 14.72
CA GLN A 148 11.31 2.56 14.45
C GLN A 148 11.61 2.24 12.98
N LEU A 149 11.12 3.05 12.03
CA LEU A 149 11.45 2.91 10.62
C LEU A 149 12.97 2.99 10.35
N GLU A 150 13.68 3.93 10.99
CA GLU A 150 15.14 4.04 10.85
C GLU A 150 15.89 2.85 11.46
N SER A 151 15.39 2.30 12.57
CA SER A 151 15.91 1.06 13.15
C SER A 151 15.74 -0.13 12.19
N LEU A 152 14.55 -0.28 11.60
CA LEU A 152 14.27 -1.31 10.60
C LEU A 152 15.16 -1.16 9.36
N LYS A 153 15.39 0.05 8.87
CA LYS A 153 16.34 0.30 7.76
C LYS A 153 17.74 -0.22 8.05
N THR A 154 18.14 -0.24 9.32
CA THR A 154 19.44 -0.81 9.73
C THR A 154 19.40 -2.33 9.75
N SER A 155 18.33 -2.95 10.27
CA SER A 155 18.19 -4.41 10.31
C SER A 155 18.02 -5.04 8.92
N MET A 156 17.33 -4.34 8.02
CA MET A 156 17.06 -4.75 6.63
C MET A 156 18.31 -4.83 5.76
N LYS A 157 19.38 -4.10 6.11
CA LYS A 157 20.69 -4.21 5.43
C LYS A 157 21.36 -5.57 5.66
N GLN A 158 21.02 -6.25 6.76
CA GLN A 158 21.70 -7.47 7.21
C GLN A 158 21.11 -8.75 6.62
N ALA A 159 19.80 -8.78 6.41
CA ALA A 159 19.08 -9.95 5.91
C ALA A 159 17.83 -9.49 5.15
N ASP A 160 17.37 -10.30 4.19
CA ASP A 160 16.10 -10.09 3.52
C ASP A 160 14.94 -10.47 4.45
N ARG A 161 13.93 -9.60 4.51
CA ARG A 161 12.81 -9.70 5.45
C ARG A 161 11.48 -9.41 4.77
N VAL A 162 10.42 -9.90 5.39
CA VAL A 162 9.03 -9.48 5.21
C VAL A 162 8.55 -8.96 6.56
N ILE A 163 7.99 -7.77 6.57
CA ILE A 163 7.70 -7.03 7.80
C ILE A 163 6.22 -6.64 7.79
N SER A 164 5.51 -7.13 8.80
CA SER A 164 4.17 -6.66 9.15
C SER A 164 4.29 -5.39 9.99
N ILE A 165 3.59 -4.33 9.61
CA ILE A 165 3.52 -3.09 10.38
C ILE A 165 2.07 -2.86 10.80
N SER A 166 1.86 -2.19 11.95
CA SER A 166 0.51 -1.97 12.48
C SER A 166 -0.02 -0.62 12.05
N GLN A 167 -1.35 -0.49 11.99
CA GLN A 167 -2.05 0.72 11.57
C GLN A 167 -3.30 0.94 12.43
N ARG A 168 -3.84 2.16 12.37
CA ARG A 168 -5.16 2.50 12.92
C ARG A 168 -5.96 3.32 11.92
N CYS A 169 -7.29 3.20 11.96
CA CYS A 169 -8.15 4.07 11.15
C CYS A 169 -8.33 5.44 11.81
N VAL A 170 -8.31 6.50 11.00
CA VAL A 170 -8.71 7.85 11.40
C VAL A 170 -9.87 8.30 10.53
N TYR A 171 -11.02 8.57 11.16
CA TYR A 171 -12.22 9.04 10.49
C TYR A 171 -12.27 10.56 10.47
N LYS A 172 -12.59 11.12 9.32
CA LYS A 172 -12.83 12.56 9.16
C LYS A 172 -14.30 12.82 8.83
N THR A 173 -14.96 13.60 9.67
CA THR A 173 -16.36 14.00 9.48
C THR A 173 -16.49 15.17 8.50
N ALA A 174 -17.72 15.47 8.07
CA ALA A 174 -18.00 16.58 7.16
C ALA A 174 -17.72 17.96 7.77
N ASP A 175 -17.78 18.07 9.10
CA ASP A 175 -17.44 19.27 9.87
C ASP A 175 -15.96 19.32 10.31
N ASN A 176 -15.10 18.51 9.67
CA ASN A 176 -13.65 18.44 9.91
C ASN A 176 -13.24 18.03 11.34
N GLN A 177 -14.05 17.20 12.00
CA GLN A 177 -13.63 16.50 13.21
C GLN A 177 -12.87 15.22 12.83
N TYR A 178 -11.91 14.84 13.67
CA TYR A 178 -11.08 13.65 13.47
C TYR A 178 -11.21 12.69 14.66
N PHE A 179 -11.40 11.41 14.35
CA PHE A 179 -11.55 10.36 15.34
C PHE A 179 -10.63 9.18 15.01
N GLU A 180 -9.72 8.85 15.93
CA GLU A 180 -8.88 7.65 15.86
C GLU A 180 -9.64 6.45 16.45
N ASP A 181 -9.64 5.32 15.75
CA ASP A 181 -10.08 4.05 16.32
C ASP A 181 -8.96 3.40 17.12
N THR A 182 -9.01 3.55 18.44
CA THR A 182 -7.96 3.04 19.33
C THR A 182 -8.14 1.56 19.69
N ASP A 183 -9.24 0.94 19.27
CA ASP A 183 -9.55 -0.46 19.57
C ASP A 183 -9.17 -1.41 18.41
N ASP A 184 -8.77 -0.90 17.25
CA ASP A 184 -8.42 -1.70 16.06
C ASP A 184 -6.97 -1.47 15.60
N ASP A 185 -6.05 -2.19 16.24
CA ASP A 185 -4.63 -2.27 15.85
C ASP A 185 -4.42 -3.34 14.78
N ASN A 186 -4.86 -3.06 13.55
CA ASN A 186 -4.66 -3.97 12.43
C ASN A 186 -3.18 -4.04 12.03
N SER A 187 -2.71 -5.20 11.56
CA SER A 187 -1.35 -5.34 11.04
C SER A 187 -1.31 -6.18 9.78
N GLU A 188 -0.59 -5.66 8.79
CA GLU A 188 -0.46 -6.26 7.46
C GLU A 188 0.99 -6.26 7.03
N VAL A 189 1.35 -7.23 6.19
CA VAL A 189 2.63 -7.21 5.49
C VAL A 189 2.65 -6.03 4.53
N ARG A 190 3.50 -5.05 4.81
CA ARG A 190 3.61 -3.83 4.00
C ARG A 190 5.02 -3.53 3.57
N LEU A 191 6.06 -4.03 4.25
CA LEU A 191 7.46 -3.79 3.89
C LEU A 191 8.17 -5.11 3.66
N PHE A 192 8.82 -5.28 2.51
CA PHE A 192 9.38 -6.57 2.12
C PHE A 192 10.53 -6.45 1.13
N ALA A 193 11.42 -7.45 1.11
CA ALA A 193 12.51 -7.50 0.16
C ALA A 193 11.98 -7.60 -1.28
N ASN A 194 12.51 -6.76 -2.18
CA ASN A 194 12.08 -6.70 -3.57
C ASN A 194 12.80 -7.78 -4.40
N ARG A 195 12.31 -9.01 -4.27
CA ARG A 195 12.88 -10.19 -4.92
C ARG A 195 11.88 -10.89 -5.83
N PRO A 196 12.33 -11.56 -6.91
CA PRO A 196 11.45 -12.29 -7.81
C PRO A 196 10.59 -13.34 -7.11
N GLU A 197 11.07 -13.93 -6.00
CA GLU A 197 10.33 -14.92 -5.22
C GLU A 197 9.31 -14.34 -4.24
N ILE A 198 9.32 -13.02 -4.03
CA ILE A 198 8.39 -12.31 -3.17
C ILE A 198 7.44 -11.54 -4.07
N ASP A 199 6.25 -12.08 -4.31
CA ASP A 199 5.27 -11.60 -5.28
C ASP A 199 3.84 -11.71 -4.73
N PHE A 200 2.90 -11.04 -5.40
CA PHE A 200 1.48 -11.15 -5.07
C PHE A 200 0.89 -12.39 -5.76
N ALA A 201 0.03 -13.11 -5.05
CA ALA A 201 -0.72 -14.25 -5.54
C ALA A 201 -2.22 -14.07 -5.23
N LYS A 202 -3.06 -14.84 -5.93
CA LYS A 202 -4.50 -14.86 -5.65
C LYS A 202 -4.78 -15.64 -4.36
N THR A 203 -5.69 -15.12 -3.56
CA THR A 203 -6.44 -15.87 -2.55
C THR A 203 -7.93 -15.66 -2.80
N ASP A 204 -8.79 -16.19 -1.94
CA ASP A 204 -10.21 -15.91 -1.99
C ASP A 204 -10.46 -14.40 -1.81
N ASN A 205 -11.13 -13.80 -2.79
CA ASN A 205 -11.60 -12.41 -2.83
C ASN A 205 -10.54 -11.31 -3.00
N TYR A 206 -9.25 -11.55 -2.79
CA TYR A 206 -8.20 -10.52 -2.88
C TYR A 206 -6.80 -11.11 -3.14
N GLU A 207 -5.78 -10.25 -3.30
CA GLU A 207 -4.38 -10.65 -3.43
C GLU A 207 -3.67 -10.75 -2.07
N VAL A 208 -2.71 -11.67 -1.95
CA VAL A 208 -1.81 -11.78 -0.80
C VAL A 208 -0.36 -11.76 -1.26
N LEU A 209 0.54 -11.16 -0.48
CA LEU A 209 1.97 -11.29 -0.74
C LEU A 209 2.43 -12.68 -0.31
N THR A 210 3.14 -13.39 -1.19
CA THR A 210 3.76 -14.68 -0.91
C THR A 210 5.27 -14.56 -0.88
N TRP A 211 5.92 -15.39 -0.06
CA TRP A 211 7.39 -15.42 0.04
C TRP A 211 7.88 -16.83 0.40
N PRO A 212 9.14 -17.17 0.10
CA PRO A 212 9.75 -18.44 0.50
C PRO A 212 9.89 -18.56 2.02
N GLU A 213 9.77 -19.77 2.57
CA GLU A 213 9.89 -20.06 4.01
C GLU A 213 11.22 -19.61 4.64
N ASN A 214 12.28 -19.47 3.84
CA ASN A 214 13.60 -19.05 4.32
C ASN A 214 13.75 -17.53 4.45
N ILE A 215 12.70 -16.75 4.15
CA ILE A 215 12.67 -15.30 4.38
C ILE A 215 12.11 -15.05 5.78
N ILE A 216 12.82 -14.22 6.54
CA ILE A 216 12.42 -13.85 7.90
C ILE A 216 11.13 -13.03 7.83
N HIS A 217 10.09 -13.49 8.52
CA HIS A 217 8.88 -12.71 8.79
C HIS A 217 8.94 -12.14 10.20
N GLU A 218 8.80 -10.83 10.33
CA GLU A 218 8.74 -10.13 11.62
C GLU A 218 7.55 -9.16 11.67
N ARG A 219 7.06 -8.87 12.87
CA ARG A 219 6.09 -7.81 13.11
C ARG A 219 6.82 -6.66 13.81
N ALA A 220 6.70 -5.46 13.25
CA ALA A 220 7.24 -4.26 13.87
C ALA A 220 6.31 -3.75 14.97
N ASP A 221 6.92 -3.24 16.05
CA ASP A 221 6.20 -2.65 17.16
C ASP A 221 5.67 -1.24 16.83
N GLY A 222 4.61 -0.84 17.53
CA GLY A 222 3.98 0.47 17.40
C GLY A 222 3.05 0.62 16.19
N ILE A 223 2.33 1.75 16.15
CA ILE A 223 1.43 2.12 15.05
C ILE A 223 2.24 2.86 14.00
N ALA A 224 2.46 2.22 12.86
CA ALA A 224 3.29 2.74 11.78
C ALA A 224 2.63 3.85 10.99
N PHE A 225 1.32 3.76 10.78
CA PHE A 225 0.59 4.75 10.01
C PHE A 225 -0.88 4.80 10.39
N PHE A 226 -1.54 5.89 10.00
CA PHE A 226 -2.99 6.04 10.07
C PHE A 226 -3.59 5.84 8.68
N GLU A 227 -4.68 5.08 8.61
CA GLU A 227 -5.47 4.90 7.40
C GLU A 227 -6.68 5.84 7.45
N LEU A 228 -6.75 6.80 6.53
CA LEU A 228 -7.77 7.84 6.53
C LEU A 228 -9.10 7.33 5.98
N ARG A 229 -10.19 7.73 6.63
CA ARG A 229 -11.56 7.36 6.27
C ARG A 229 -12.43 8.62 6.23
N TYR A 230 -12.62 9.20 5.05
CA TYR A 230 -13.39 10.44 4.91
C TYR A 230 -14.87 10.11 4.72
N LEU A 231 -15.73 10.59 5.63
CA LEU A 231 -17.15 10.24 5.62
C LEU A 231 -17.91 10.73 4.39
N THR A 232 -17.38 11.76 3.72
CA THR A 232 -17.89 12.35 2.49
C THR A 232 -17.58 11.50 1.25
N GLU A 233 -16.77 10.46 1.37
CA GLU A 233 -16.34 9.61 0.27
C GLU A 233 -17.02 8.23 0.30
N ASN A 234 -17.06 7.58 -0.86
CA ASN A 234 -17.52 6.20 -0.98
C ASN A 234 -16.36 5.23 -0.77
N GLU A 235 -15.99 5.05 0.50
CA GLU A 235 -14.88 4.20 0.96
C GLU A 235 -14.95 2.77 0.39
N PHE A 236 -16.14 2.19 0.28
CA PHE A 236 -16.30 0.77 -0.05
C PHE A 236 -16.49 0.49 -1.54
N SER A 237 -16.29 1.49 -2.41
CA SER A 237 -16.46 1.35 -3.87
C SER A 237 -15.54 0.31 -4.53
N HIS A 238 -14.46 -0.09 -3.86
CA HIS A 238 -13.50 -1.11 -4.30
C HIS A 238 -13.93 -2.56 -4.05
N TRP A 239 -15.07 -2.79 -3.37
CA TRP A 239 -15.69 -4.10 -3.22
C TRP A 239 -16.75 -4.34 -4.30
N SER A 240 -16.81 -5.56 -4.83
CA SER A 240 -17.77 -5.94 -5.88
C SER A 240 -19.18 -6.22 -5.34
N GLU A 241 -19.27 -6.66 -4.09
CA GLU A 241 -20.51 -7.02 -3.40
C GLU A 241 -20.65 -6.22 -2.09
N GLY A 242 -21.88 -6.00 -1.64
CA GLY A 242 -22.19 -5.23 -0.42
C GLY A 242 -22.02 -6.02 0.89
N GLU A 243 -21.66 -7.29 0.81
CA GLU A 243 -21.40 -8.14 1.97
C GLU A 243 -19.91 -8.08 2.33
N PHE A 244 -19.59 -7.38 3.42
CA PHE A 244 -18.23 -7.34 3.95
C PHE A 244 -17.89 -8.67 4.60
N VAL A 245 -16.88 -9.34 4.06
CA VAL A 245 -16.44 -10.67 4.55
C VAL A 245 -15.52 -10.60 5.77
N THR A 246 -14.96 -9.44 6.11
CA THR A 246 -14.02 -9.31 7.24
C THR A 246 -14.64 -8.55 8.43
N PRO A 247 -14.42 -9.02 9.67
CA PRO A 247 -14.87 -8.31 10.88
C PRO A 247 -14.42 -6.85 10.94
N ARG A 248 -13.21 -6.59 10.44
CA ARG A 248 -12.65 -5.24 10.33
C ARG A 248 -13.48 -4.34 9.43
N LYS A 249 -13.84 -4.77 8.20
CA LYS A 249 -14.64 -3.94 7.29
C LYS A 249 -16.07 -3.75 7.78
N ILE A 250 -16.62 -4.73 8.50
CA ILE A 250 -17.90 -4.57 9.22
C ILE A 250 -17.79 -3.47 10.29
N ARG A 251 -16.71 -3.46 11.08
CA ARG A 251 -16.46 -2.42 12.10
C ARG A 251 -16.30 -1.04 11.46
N GLU A 252 -15.47 -0.91 10.42
CA GLU A 252 -15.27 0.35 9.71
C GLU A 252 -16.60 0.92 9.20
N LYS A 253 -17.42 0.09 8.55
CA LYS A 253 -18.75 0.50 8.10
C LYS A 253 -19.64 0.95 9.25
N THR A 254 -19.68 0.17 10.33
CA THR A 254 -20.50 0.49 11.51
C THR A 254 -20.10 1.84 12.11
N ILE A 255 -18.80 2.10 12.26
CA ILE A 255 -18.29 3.38 12.76
C ILE A 255 -18.68 4.53 11.83
N MET A 256 -18.48 4.39 10.52
CA MET A 256 -18.83 5.43 9.57
C MET A 256 -20.33 5.76 9.58
N ASP A 257 -21.19 4.74 9.71
CA ASP A 257 -22.63 4.93 9.78
C ASP A 257 -23.05 5.62 11.08
N SER A 258 -22.47 5.26 12.22
CA SER A 258 -22.70 5.95 13.51
C SER A 258 -22.25 7.40 13.47
N LEU A 259 -21.03 7.67 12.99
CA LEU A 259 -20.50 9.03 12.90
C LEU A 259 -21.33 9.90 11.95
N ARG A 260 -21.86 9.35 10.84
CA ARG A 260 -22.81 10.06 9.96
C ARG A 260 -24.14 10.38 10.64
N ALA A 261 -24.58 9.55 11.58
CA ALA A 261 -25.76 9.80 12.40
C ALA A 261 -25.52 10.81 13.54
N GLY A 262 -24.27 11.23 13.76
CA GLY A 262 -23.88 12.13 14.84
C GLY A 262 -23.55 11.42 16.16
N ASP A 263 -23.49 10.08 16.14
CA ASP A 263 -23.12 9.27 17.29
C ASP A 263 -21.61 8.96 17.24
N VAL A 264 -20.92 9.11 18.38
CA VAL A 264 -19.51 8.73 18.52
C VAL A 264 -19.44 7.37 19.23
N PRO A 265 -19.13 6.27 18.54
CA PRO A 265 -19.00 4.95 19.15
C PRO A 265 -17.91 4.90 20.22
N GLN A 266 -18.06 3.96 21.15
CA GLN A 266 -16.99 3.59 22.08
C GLN A 266 -15.77 3.10 21.30
N GLY A 267 -14.56 3.43 21.79
CA GLY A 267 -13.31 3.07 21.14
C GLY A 267 -12.77 4.13 20.18
N LEU A 268 -13.56 5.18 19.90
CA LEU A 268 -13.09 6.34 19.18
C LEU A 268 -12.54 7.41 20.13
N LYS A 269 -11.37 7.91 19.81
CA LYS A 269 -10.75 9.06 20.46
C LYS A 269 -10.77 10.24 19.50
N GLN A 270 -11.39 11.35 19.93
CA GLN A 270 -11.26 12.60 19.18
C GLN A 270 -9.81 13.09 19.23
N ILE A 271 -9.29 13.49 18.08
CA ILE A 271 -7.91 13.96 17.93
C ILE A 271 -7.87 15.26 17.12
N GLU A 272 -6.80 16.03 17.31
CA GLU A 272 -6.52 17.22 16.52
C GLU A 272 -5.83 16.84 15.20
N PRO A 273 -6.04 17.59 14.10
CA PRO A 273 -5.42 17.31 12.80
C PRO A 273 -3.88 17.19 12.88
N GLY A 274 -3.22 18.01 13.70
CA GLY A 274 -1.76 17.99 13.88
C GLY A 274 -1.21 16.71 14.54
N GLN A 275 -2.09 15.84 15.07
CA GLN A 275 -1.69 14.52 15.54
C GLN A 275 -1.57 13.48 14.42
N VAL A 276 -2.15 13.77 13.25
CA VAL A 276 -2.12 12.87 12.07
C VAL A 276 -1.24 13.44 10.99
N PHE A 277 -1.47 14.70 10.64
CA PHE A 277 -0.77 15.36 9.55
C PHE A 277 0.49 16.04 10.09
N ALA A 278 1.61 15.86 9.38
CA ALA A 278 2.81 16.64 9.64
C ALA A 278 2.51 18.14 9.51
N GLU A 279 3.16 18.97 10.33
CA GLU A 279 3.01 20.42 10.25
C GLU A 279 3.35 20.89 8.82
N ARG A 280 2.41 21.59 8.19
CA ARG A 280 2.57 22.15 6.85
C ARG A 280 3.58 23.30 6.93
N SER A 281 4.84 23.03 6.62
CA SER A 281 5.89 24.07 6.47
C SER A 281 5.68 24.87 5.20
#